data_AF-G0EK56-F1
#
_entry.id   AF-G0EK56-F1
#
_cell.length_a   1.000
_cell.length_b   1.000
_cell.length_c   1.000
_cell.angle_alpha   90.00
_cell.angle_beta   90.00
_cell.angle_gamma   90.00
#
_symmetry.space_group_name_H-M   'P 1'
#
loop_
_entity.id
_entity.type
_entity.pdbx_description
1 polymer ?
#
loop_
_entity_poly.entity_id
_entity_poly.type
_entity_poly.pdbx_seq_one_letter_code
_entity_poly.pdbx_strand_id
1 'polypeptide(L)' 'MFEKNLNSTICFCKNIKYKEVIDAIKENNYTTLEEVMHHTKAGITCWSCRGDIKDLLEEYKKTGKILSIKNQ' A
#
# COMPACT_ATOMS: atom_id res chain seq x y z
N MET A 1 0.28 -18.24 -0.73
CA MET A 1 -0.73 -17.45 -1.47
C MET A 1 -1.26 -16.40 -0.52
N PHE A 2 -0.88 -15.13 -0.69
CA PHE A 2 -1.44 -14.02 0.08
C PHE A 2 -2.33 -13.21 -0.86
N GLU A 3 -3.61 -13.53 -0.85
CA GLU A 3 -4.61 -12.74 -1.59
C GLU A 3 -4.87 -11.45 -0.79
N LYS A 4 -4.25 -10.34 -1.21
CA LYS A 4 -4.51 -9.03 -0.60
C LYS A 4 -5.77 -8.44 -1.26
N ASN A 5 -6.66 -7.80 -0.50
CA ASN A 5 -7.91 -7.23 -1.02
C ASN A 5 -7.85 -5.69 -1.01
N LEU A 6 -8.38 -5.04 -2.05
CA LEU A 6 -8.42 -3.57 -2.17
C LEU A 6 -9.18 -2.90 -1.00
N ASN A 7 -10.25 -3.55 -0.55
CA ASN A 7 -11.08 -3.09 0.56
C ASN A 7 -10.52 -3.42 1.94
N SER A 8 -9.47 -4.25 2.02
CA SER A 8 -8.85 -4.53 3.30
C SER A 8 -8.21 -3.28 3.87
N THR A 9 -8.27 -3.15 5.18
CA THR A 9 -7.57 -2.11 5.91
C THR A 9 -6.10 -2.53 6.02
N ILE A 10 -5.21 -1.74 5.41
CA ILE A 10 -3.76 -1.94 5.51
C ILE A 10 -3.23 -1.38 6.83
N CYS A 11 -3.76 -0.24 7.28
CA CYS A 11 -3.37 0.37 8.55
C CYS A 11 -4.59 0.55 9.45
N PHE A 12 -4.74 -0.34 10.44
CA PHE A 12 -5.83 -0.23 11.43
C PHE A 12 -5.71 1.04 12.29
N CYS A 13 -4.50 1.52 12.53
CA CYS A 13 -4.22 2.70 13.34
C CYS A 13 -4.84 4.00 12.76
N LYS A 14 -4.95 4.09 11.43
CA LYS A 14 -5.52 5.25 10.72
C LYS A 14 -6.72 4.89 9.82
N ASN A 15 -7.16 3.64 9.88
CA ASN A 15 -8.22 3.07 9.05
C ASN A 15 -8.01 3.30 7.54
N ILE A 16 -6.77 3.14 7.09
CA ILE A 16 -6.40 3.31 5.68
C ILE A 16 -6.57 1.97 4.97
N LYS A 17 -7.14 2.00 3.77
CA LYS A 17 -7.38 0.82 2.94
C LYS A 17 -6.28 0.63 1.91
N TYR A 18 -6.12 -0.60 1.42
CA TYR A 18 -5.19 -0.91 0.33
C TYR A 18 -5.44 -0.03 -0.89
N LYS A 19 -6.72 0.20 -1.26
CA LYS A 19 -7.07 1.07 -2.39
C LYS A 19 -6.46 2.47 -2.31
N GLU A 20 -6.48 3.10 -1.14
CA GLU A 20 -5.99 4.47 -0.96
C GLU A 20 -4.48 4.54 -1.20
N VAL A 21 -3.77 3.52 -0.71
CA VAL A 21 -2.33 3.38 -0.90
C VAL A 21 -1.99 3.13 -2.37
N ILE A 22 -2.76 2.27 -3.04
CA ILE A 22 -2.54 1.92 -4.45
C ILE A 22 -2.84 3.10 -5.36
N ASP A 23 -3.91 3.84 -5.11
CA ASP A 23 -4.24 5.07 -5.85
C ASP A 23 -3.11 6.07 -5.70
N ALA A 24 -2.67 6.34 -4.46
CA ALA A 24 -1.56 7.24 -4.20
C ALA A 24 -0.27 6.81 -4.92
N ILE A 25 0.08 5.51 -4.90
CA ILE A 25 1.24 4.96 -5.62
C ILE A 25 1.07 5.12 -7.12
N LYS A 26 -0.11 4.84 -7.69
CA LYS A 26 -0.34 4.92 -9.15
C LYS A 26 -0.37 6.35 -9.66
N GLU A 27 -1.01 7.26 -8.94
CA GLU A 27 -1.12 8.67 -9.31
C GLU A 27 0.24 9.37 -9.26
N ASN A 28 1.03 9.11 -8.21
CA ASN A 28 2.31 9.81 -7.99
C ASN A 28 3.54 8.98 -8.39
N ASN A 29 3.38 7.70 -8.78
CA ASN A 29 4.48 6.76 -8.99
C ASN A 29 5.47 6.72 -7.82
N TYR A 30 4.95 6.79 -6.57
CA TYR A 30 5.82 6.83 -5.40
C TYR A 30 6.75 5.62 -5.38
N THR A 31 8.04 5.90 -5.23
CA THR A 31 9.06 4.86 -5.24
C THR A 31 9.54 4.51 -3.84
N THR A 32 9.16 5.28 -2.83
CA THR A 32 9.61 5.07 -1.46
C THR A 32 8.46 4.84 -0.50
N LEU A 33 8.72 4.02 0.52
CA LEU A 33 7.79 3.78 1.61
C LEU A 33 7.43 5.10 2.32
N GLU A 34 8.41 5.98 2.51
CA GLU A 34 8.21 7.26 3.19
C GLU A 34 7.27 8.20 2.46
N GLU A 35 7.36 8.30 1.13
CA GLU A 35 6.41 9.11 0.35
C GLU A 35 4.98 8.59 0.48
N VAL A 36 4.81 7.28 0.32
CA VAL A 36 3.51 6.63 0.47
C VAL A 36 2.96 6.82 1.88
N MET A 37 3.80 6.65 2.91
CA MET A 37 3.41 6.87 4.30
C MET A 37 3.10 8.33 4.61
N HIS A 38 3.81 9.29 4.04
CA HIS A 38 3.50 10.71 4.21
C HIS A 38 2.19 11.08 3.54
N HIS A 39 1.95 10.58 2.33
CA HIS A 39 0.73 10.85 1.59
C HIS A 39 -0.49 10.20 2.24
N THR A 40 -0.40 8.89 2.52
CA THR A 40 -1.51 8.10 3.07
C THR A 40 -1.64 8.27 4.58
N LYS A 41 -0.59 8.75 5.27
CA LYS A 41 -0.45 8.80 6.74
C LYS A 41 -0.43 7.42 7.41
N ALA A 42 -0.25 6.34 6.64
CA ALA A 42 -0.10 4.99 7.17
C ALA A 42 1.26 4.80 7.84
N GLY A 43 1.33 4.00 8.90
CA GLY A 43 2.62 3.46 9.40
C GLY A 43 3.49 4.41 10.22
N ILE A 44 3.01 5.60 10.60
CA ILE A 44 3.76 6.56 11.41
C ILE A 44 3.86 6.12 12.88
N THR A 45 2.76 5.63 13.46
CA THR A 45 2.68 5.31 14.89
C THR A 45 3.08 3.86 15.20
N CYS A 46 2.46 2.89 14.53
CA CYS A 46 2.52 1.48 14.91
C CYS A 46 3.50 0.65 14.06
N TRP A 47 3.95 1.19 12.92
CA TRP A 47 4.94 0.58 12.00
C TRP A 47 4.54 -0.79 11.41
N SER A 48 3.46 -1.42 11.88
CA SER A 48 3.04 -2.77 11.47
C SER A 48 2.69 -2.88 9.99
N CYS A 49 2.07 -1.85 9.42
CA CYS A 49 1.65 -1.82 8.01
C CYS A 49 2.79 -1.51 7.02
N ARG A 50 4.02 -1.24 7.52
CA ARG A 50 5.16 -0.93 6.64
C ARG A 50 5.58 -2.11 5.79
N GLY A 51 5.53 -3.33 6.34
CA GLY A 51 5.83 -4.55 5.57
C GLY A 51 4.90 -4.67 4.36
N ASP A 52 3.60 -4.54 4.59
CA ASP A 52 2.60 -4.62 3.53
C ASP A 52 2.78 -3.55 2.44
N ILE A 53 3.03 -2.29 2.83
CA ILE A 53 3.27 -1.20 1.87
C ILE A 53 4.56 -1.45 1.08
N LYS A 54 5.60 -1.98 1.72
CA LYS A 54 6.88 -2.28 1.08
C LYS A 54 6.74 -3.38 0.03
N ASP A 55 6.00 -4.44 0.34
CA ASP A 55 5.64 -5.50 -0.62
C ASP A 55 4.90 -4.95 -1.84
N LEU A 56 3.91 -4.08 -1.62
CA LEU A 56 3.16 -3.44 -2.73
C LEU A 56 4.06 -2.58 -3.61
N LEU A 57 4.92 -1.77 -2.99
CA LEU A 57 5.89 -0.92 -3.69
C LEU A 57 6.88 -1.76 -4.48
N GLU A 58 7.37 -2.86 -3.92
CA GLU A 58 8.31 -3.74 -4.62
C GLU A 58 7.66 -4.44 -5.82
N GLU A 59 6.41 -4.92 -5.67
CA GLU A 59 5.63 -5.49 -6.76
C GLU A 59 5.37 -4.47 -7.88
N TYR A 60 4.97 -3.25 -7.48
CA TYR A 60 4.75 -2.15 -8.41
C TYR A 60 6.04 -1.76 -9.15
N LYS A 61 7.18 -1.70 -8.46
CA LYS A 61 8.48 -1.43 -9.09
C LYS A 61 8.90 -2.53 -10.06
N LYS A 62 8.63 -3.80 -9.74
CA LYS A 62 9.03 -4.94 -10.58
C LYS A 62 8.21 -5.06 -11.86
N THR A 63 6.91 -4.75 -11.81
CA THR A 63 5.99 -5.05 -12.92
C THR A 63 5.21 -3.85 -13.45
N GLY A 64 5.32 -2.69 -12.80
CA GLY A 64 4.51 -1.49 -13.09
C GLY A 64 3.03 -1.63 -12.74
N LYS A 65 2.61 -2.76 -12.15
CA LYS A 65 1.22 -3.06 -11.78
C LYS A 65 1.19 -3.79 -10.43
N ILE A 66 0.13 -3.56 -9.66
CA ILE A 66 -0.13 -4.32 -8.44
C ILE A 66 -1.14 -5.40 -8.83
N LEU A 67 -0.64 -6.61 -9.04
CA LEU A 67 -1.35 -7.77 -9.60
C LEU A 67 -1.87 -8.70 -8.50
N SER A 68 -1.30 -8.62 -7.30
CA SER A 68 -1.67 -9.47 -6.15
C SER A 68 -2.94 -9.03 -5.42
N ILE A 69 -3.77 -8.18 -6.03
CA ILE A 69 -4.98 -7.65 -5.39
C ILE A 69 -6.24 -7.92 -6.19
N LYS A 70 -7.16 -8.65 -5.56
CA LYS A 70 -8.51 -8.88 -6.10
C LYS A 70 -9.38 -7.66 -5.84
N ASN A 71 -10.03 -7.18 -6.89
CA ASN A 71 -11.08 -6.16 -6.83
C ASN A 71 -12.44 -6.83 -6.70
N GLN A 72 -12.56 -7.67 -5.66
CA GLN A 72 -13.70 -8.55 -5.36
C GLN A 72 -14.02 -9.60 -6.43
#